data_AF-A0A4Y2F3C2-F1
#
_entry.id   AF-A0A4Y2F3C2-F1
#
_cell.length_a   1.000
_cell.length_b   1.000
_cell.length_c   1.000
_cell.angle_alpha   90.00
_cell.angle_beta   90.00
_cell.angle_gamma   90.00
#
_symmetry.space_group_name_H-M   'P 1'
#
loop_
_entity.id
_entity.type
_entity.pdbx_description
1 polymer ?
#
loop_
_entity_poly.entity_id
_entity_poly.type
_entity_poly.pdbx_seq_one_letter_code
_entity_poly.pdbx_strand_id
1 'polypeptide(L)'
;MHVYQSLPVQKIRSRNCKPVQPILERFPKHKDGDRFRSFNSKLYHFKWLEYSVSQDSVFCYYCRHFSENGSISDYKCDIFIVAGYRQWKKCYGKSEKEKHLLSFSHCKAVANYEAYNSTLEKGSVISQIRKEHAILIKENRHYLVTLCEILLTIVQQKIGVRESGSLFRASAIDIESESIDYGPHSGNFLSLLALVGNHDEVIARRIRHGPGNAKYTHHSVQNALLDIMADEVKNKIFEEMQAAEYFAILADDTKDLSKKEQLSIAGVISTMETFMKNFYALKN
;
A
#
# COMPACT_ATOMS: atom_id res chain seq x y z
N MET A 1 27.92 52.74 15.94
CA MET A 1 26.88 52.22 16.85
C MET A 1 26.12 51.13 16.12
N HIS A 2 26.60 49.88 16.18
CA HIS A 2 25.87 48.75 15.61
C HIS A 2 24.88 48.23 16.65
N VAL A 3 23.59 48.46 16.38
CA VAL A 3 22.46 48.00 17.16
C VAL A 3 22.40 46.48 17.01
N TYR A 4 22.92 45.75 18.00
CA TYR A 4 22.53 44.35 18.20
C TYR A 4 21.06 44.36 18.61
N GLN A 5 20.19 44.08 17.64
CA GLN A 5 18.79 43.76 17.90
C GLN A 5 18.73 42.58 18.88
N SER A 6 18.36 42.89 20.11
CA SER A 6 17.90 41.96 21.12
C SER A 6 16.65 41.25 20.60
N LEU A 7 16.83 40.03 20.08
CA LEU A 7 15.71 39.15 19.77
C LEU A 7 15.03 38.70 21.09
N PRO A 8 13.72 38.96 21.27
CA PRO A 8 13.01 38.64 22.51
C PRO A 8 12.65 37.15 22.57
N VAL A 9 12.72 36.61 23.80
CA VAL A 9 12.04 35.42 24.35
C VAL A 9 11.82 34.28 23.34
N GLN A 10 12.65 33.23 23.42
CA GLN A 10 12.46 32.00 22.65
C GLN A 10 11.04 31.44 22.88
N LYS A 11 10.14 31.68 21.91
CA LYS A 11 8.95 30.85 21.70
C LYS A 11 9.41 29.39 21.79
N ILE A 12 8.79 28.63 22.69
CA ILE A 12 8.89 27.17 22.74
C ILE A 12 8.66 26.69 21.29
N ARG A 13 9.71 26.24 20.61
CA ARG A 13 9.60 25.85 19.20
C ARG A 13 8.72 24.61 19.12
N SER A 14 8.00 24.46 18.01
CA SER A 14 7.13 23.32 17.77
C SER A 14 7.92 22.00 17.77
N ARG A 15 7.23 20.90 18.07
CA ARG A 15 7.71 19.50 17.91
C ARG A 15 8.27 19.18 16.51
N ASN A 16 8.04 20.07 15.53
CA ASN A 16 8.52 19.92 14.15
C ASN A 16 9.91 20.50 13.89
N CYS A 17 10.51 21.19 14.87
CA CYS A 17 11.83 21.83 14.71
C CYS A 17 12.97 20.93 15.18
N LYS A 18 14.19 21.15 14.70
CA LYS A 18 15.38 20.51 15.29
C LYS A 18 15.79 21.20 16.61
N PRO A 19 16.46 20.48 17.52
CA PRO A 19 17.08 21.02 18.73
C PRO A 19 17.88 22.30 18.45
N VAL A 20 17.67 23.35 19.25
CA VAL A 20 18.34 24.64 19.07
C VAL A 20 19.73 24.64 19.71
N GLN A 21 20.77 24.60 18.87
CA GLN A 21 22.18 24.51 19.30
C GLN A 21 23.02 25.70 18.75
N PRO A 22 22.84 26.93 19.26
CA PRO A 22 23.56 28.10 18.77
C PRO A 22 25.04 28.03 19.13
N ILE A 23 25.90 28.40 18.20
CA ILE A 23 27.34 28.60 18.43
C ILE A 23 27.57 30.10 18.60
N LEU A 24 27.98 30.49 19.81
CA LEU A 24 28.28 31.88 20.14
C LEU A 24 29.79 32.07 20.20
N GLU A 25 30.29 33.23 19.81
CA GLU A 25 31.69 33.61 20.03
C GLU A 25 32.04 33.57 21.53
N ARG A 26 31.09 33.98 22.39
CA ARG A 26 31.20 33.92 23.84
C ARG A 26 29.86 33.54 24.46
N PHE A 27 29.84 32.40 25.14
CA PHE A 27 28.69 32.03 25.96
C PHE A 27 28.62 32.87 27.24
N PRO A 28 27.42 33.21 27.72
CA PRO A 28 27.21 33.83 29.02
C PRO A 28 27.99 33.12 30.14
N LYS A 29 28.52 33.91 31.07
CA LYS A 29 29.25 33.43 32.24
C LYS A 29 28.49 33.81 33.49
N HIS A 30 28.34 32.86 34.39
CA HIS A 30 27.85 33.13 35.74
C HIS A 30 28.74 32.43 36.77
N LYS A 31 28.60 32.85 38.04
CA LYS A 31 29.35 32.27 39.14
C LYS A 31 28.80 30.88 39.46
N ASP A 32 29.63 29.85 39.31
CA ASP A 32 29.28 28.45 39.57
C ASP A 32 30.36 27.78 40.44
N GLY A 33 30.05 27.70 41.74
CA GLY A 33 31.03 27.53 42.80
C GLY A 33 31.91 28.79 42.94
N ASP A 34 33.22 28.60 43.04
CA ASP A 34 34.18 29.70 43.24
C ASP A 34 34.69 30.31 41.93
N ARG A 35 34.22 29.84 40.77
CA ARG A 35 34.70 30.29 39.46
C ARG A 35 33.54 30.74 38.58
N PHE A 36 33.80 31.72 37.73
CA PHE A 36 32.91 32.05 36.62
C PHE A 36 33.06 30.99 35.53
N ARG A 37 31.93 30.36 35.15
CA ARG A 37 31.89 29.30 34.15
C ARG A 37 30.84 29.64 33.10
N SER A 38 31.02 29.08 31.91
CA SER A 38 30.06 29.16 30.81
C SER A 38 29.77 27.76 30.26
N PHE A 39 28.68 27.67 29.49
CA PHE A 39 28.43 26.54 28.62
C PHE A 39 29.56 26.35 27.59
N ASN A 40 29.75 25.11 27.14
CA ASN A 40 30.72 24.72 26.13
C ASN A 40 30.00 23.94 25.02
N SER A 41 30.08 24.46 23.81
CA SER A 41 29.45 23.90 22.61
C SER A 41 29.91 22.47 22.27
N LYS A 42 31.02 21.96 22.84
CA LYS A 42 31.40 20.55 22.71
C LYS A 42 30.30 19.59 23.20
N LEU A 43 29.42 20.03 24.10
CA LEU A 43 28.29 19.23 24.57
C LEU A 43 27.21 19.00 23.49
N TYR A 44 27.26 19.72 22.35
CA TYR A 44 26.33 19.50 21.24
C TYR A 44 26.51 18.17 20.50
N HIS A 45 27.52 17.37 20.86
CA HIS A 45 27.55 15.96 20.43
C HIS A 45 26.30 15.19 20.92
N PHE A 46 25.65 15.66 21.99
CA PHE A 46 24.34 15.15 22.42
C PHE A 46 23.25 15.77 21.54
N LYS A 47 22.70 14.95 20.63
CA LYS A 47 21.67 15.39 19.67
C LYS A 47 20.40 15.91 20.32
N TRP A 48 20.09 15.54 21.57
CA TRP A 48 18.91 15.99 22.29
C TRP A 48 19.05 17.37 22.95
N LEU A 49 20.27 17.91 23.03
CA LEU A 49 20.56 19.08 23.87
C LEU A 49 20.21 20.38 23.15
N GLU A 50 19.45 21.23 23.83
CA GLU A 50 19.18 22.61 23.41
C GLU A 50 19.81 23.60 24.38
N TYR A 51 20.24 24.75 23.88
CA TYR A 51 20.72 25.84 24.71
C TYR A 51 19.90 27.11 24.50
N SER A 52 19.41 27.67 25.61
CA SER A 52 18.72 28.95 25.63
C SER A 52 19.68 30.06 26.03
N VAL A 53 20.02 30.95 25.09
CA VAL A 53 20.90 32.10 25.34
C VAL A 53 20.28 33.05 26.37
N SER A 54 18.96 33.27 26.30
CA SER A 54 18.24 34.16 27.21
C SER A 54 18.21 33.67 28.65
N GLN A 55 18.21 32.35 28.87
CA GLN A 55 18.15 31.75 30.20
C GLN A 55 19.49 31.21 30.69
N ASP A 56 20.55 31.29 29.87
CA ASP A 56 21.85 30.65 30.10
C ASP A 56 21.70 29.23 30.66
N SER A 57 20.91 28.40 29.98
CA SER A 57 20.50 27.08 30.47
C SER A 57 20.34 26.08 29.33
N VAL A 58 20.61 24.80 29.60
CA VAL A 58 20.37 23.70 28.67
C VAL A 58 19.08 22.93 28.98
N PHE A 59 18.44 22.47 27.92
CA PHE A 59 17.21 21.69 27.94
C PHE A 59 17.36 20.41 27.13
N CYS A 60 16.48 19.45 27.38
CA CYS A 60 16.35 18.26 26.56
C CYS A 60 15.16 18.41 25.59
N TYR A 61 15.46 18.58 24.31
CA TYR A 61 14.46 18.69 23.24
C TYR A 61 13.53 17.47 23.23
N TYR A 62 14.09 16.26 23.29
CA TYR A 62 13.29 15.02 23.28
C TYR A 62 12.32 14.99 24.46
N CYS A 63 12.81 15.24 25.67
CA CYS A 63 11.94 15.21 26.86
C CYS A 63 10.90 16.34 26.86
N ARG A 64 11.21 17.52 26.31
CA ARG A 64 10.23 18.63 26.26
C ARG A 64 9.07 18.39 25.29
N HIS A 65 9.32 17.66 24.20
CA HIS A 65 8.34 17.54 23.10
C HIS A 65 7.75 16.14 22.95
N PHE A 66 8.38 15.12 23.52
CA PHE A 66 8.04 13.71 23.32
C PHE A 66 7.83 12.94 24.63
N SER A 67 7.73 13.64 25.77
CA SER A 67 7.25 13.05 27.02
C SER A 67 5.73 13.00 27.04
N GLU A 68 5.17 11.99 27.70
CA GLU A 68 3.72 11.92 27.93
C GLU A 68 3.31 12.92 29.01
N ASN A 69 2.27 13.70 28.73
CA ASN A 69 1.63 14.62 29.67
C ASN A 69 1.02 13.82 30.85
N GLY A 70 1.83 13.49 31.85
CA GLY A 70 1.38 12.74 33.02
C GLY A 70 2.45 11.93 33.75
N SER A 71 3.63 11.70 33.15
CA SER A 71 4.73 10.97 33.80
C SER A 71 5.79 11.90 34.41
N ILE A 72 5.35 13.02 35.02
CA ILE A 72 6.21 13.88 35.85
C ILE A 72 6.29 13.27 37.26
N SER A 73 6.69 12.01 37.37
CA SER A 73 6.99 11.37 38.65
C SER A 73 8.49 11.35 38.93
N ASP A 74 9.32 11.57 37.91
CA ASP A 74 10.77 11.75 38.07
C ASP A 74 11.10 13.24 38.23
N TYR A 75 11.04 13.71 39.48
CA TYR A 75 11.46 15.03 39.96
C TYR A 75 12.82 15.54 39.42
N LYS A 76 13.67 14.65 38.86
CA LYS A 76 14.97 15.00 38.25
C LYS A 76 14.88 15.37 36.77
N CYS A 77 13.85 14.95 36.05
CA CYS A 77 13.68 15.28 34.63
C CYS A 77 13.13 16.69 34.41
N ASP A 78 12.46 17.26 35.42
CA ASP A 78 11.92 18.63 35.39
C ASP A 78 12.99 19.70 35.15
N ILE A 79 14.22 19.47 35.60
CA ILE A 79 15.30 20.44 35.40
C ILE A 79 15.62 20.60 33.91
N PHE A 80 15.66 19.52 33.13
CA PHE A 80 15.96 19.58 31.69
C PHE A 80 14.71 19.89 30.84
N ILE A 81 13.52 19.98 31.43
CA ILE A 81 12.25 20.24 30.74
C ILE A 81 11.73 21.66 31.01
N VAL A 82 11.64 22.03 32.29
CA VAL A 82 10.96 23.25 32.77
C VAL A 82 11.96 24.32 33.21
N ALA A 83 12.86 23.98 34.14
CA ALA A 83 13.70 24.99 34.80
C ALA A 83 14.94 25.40 33.99
N GLY A 84 15.50 24.47 33.22
CA GLY A 84 16.78 24.61 32.54
C GLY A 84 17.95 24.24 33.45
N TYR A 85 18.87 23.40 32.93
CA TYR A 85 20.08 23.04 33.65
C TYR A 85 21.19 24.05 33.38
N ARG A 86 21.79 24.60 34.44
CA ARG A 86 22.86 25.62 34.32
C ARG A 86 24.10 25.39 35.20
N GLN A 87 24.21 24.25 35.89
CA GLN A 87 25.36 23.96 36.76
C GLN A 87 26.55 23.42 35.97
N TRP A 88 27.32 24.30 35.34
CA TRP A 88 28.44 24.00 34.44
C TRP A 88 29.52 23.11 35.06
N LYS A 89 29.91 23.34 36.32
CA LYS A 89 30.88 22.55 37.10
C LYS A 89 30.49 21.07 37.11
N LYS A 90 29.21 20.78 37.30
CA LYS A 90 28.65 19.42 37.35
C LYS A 90 28.30 18.87 35.96
N CYS A 91 28.02 19.75 35.00
CA CYS A 91 27.74 19.39 33.60
C CYS A 91 28.92 18.68 32.94
N TYR A 92 30.16 19.11 33.26
CA TYR A 92 31.37 18.44 32.77
C TYR A 92 31.68 17.16 33.55
N GLY A 93 31.24 17.05 34.80
CA GLY A 93 31.31 15.83 35.60
C GLY A 93 30.34 14.74 35.13
N LYS A 94 30.56 13.51 35.61
CA LYS A 94 29.76 12.33 35.23
C LYS A 94 28.31 12.34 35.77
N SER A 95 28.04 13.05 36.86
CA SER A 95 26.88 12.72 37.69
C SER A 95 25.50 13.06 37.13
N GLU A 96 25.23 14.28 36.63
CA GLU A 96 23.83 14.68 36.35
C GLU A 96 23.37 14.42 34.91
N LYS A 97 24.27 14.58 33.92
CA LYS A 97 23.95 14.27 32.52
C LYS A 97 23.76 12.76 32.28
N GLU A 98 24.59 11.91 32.92
CA GLU A 98 24.51 10.45 32.75
C GLU A 98 23.25 9.92 33.42
N LYS A 99 22.87 10.45 34.59
CA LYS A 99 21.59 10.13 35.23
C LYS A 99 20.40 10.50 34.35
N HIS A 100 20.43 11.65 33.68
CA HIS A 100 19.36 12.02 32.73
C HIS A 100 19.33 11.09 31.52
N LEU A 101 20.48 10.80 30.91
CA LEU A 101 20.58 9.88 29.77
C LEU A 101 20.05 8.48 30.08
N LEU A 102 20.26 8.02 31.32
CA LEU A 102 19.82 6.72 31.83
C LEU A 102 18.41 6.77 32.45
N SER A 103 17.74 7.93 32.48
CA SER A 103 16.40 8.02 33.06
C SER A 103 15.39 7.37 32.12
N PHE A 104 14.43 6.65 32.71
CA PHE A 104 13.36 5.99 31.95
C PHE A 104 12.59 6.98 31.09
N SER A 105 12.32 8.17 31.63
CA SER A 105 11.68 9.27 30.92
C SER A 105 12.45 9.72 29.67
N HIS A 106 13.78 9.82 29.73
CA HIS A 106 14.61 10.17 28.59
C HIS A 106 14.60 9.06 27.53
N CYS A 107 14.82 7.81 27.94
CA CYS A 107 14.77 6.66 27.03
C CYS A 107 13.42 6.58 26.29
N LYS A 108 12.31 6.80 27.01
CA LYS A 108 10.97 6.82 26.42
C LYS A 108 10.79 7.99 25.45
N ALA A 109 11.26 9.18 25.81
CA ALA A 109 11.20 10.35 24.94
C ALA A 109 12.06 10.18 23.67
N VAL A 110 13.22 9.53 23.77
CA VAL A 110 14.07 9.15 22.62
C VAL A 110 13.30 8.20 21.69
N ALA A 111 12.71 7.13 22.22
CA ALA A 111 11.93 6.19 21.42
C ALA A 111 10.75 6.88 20.70
N ASN A 112 10.06 7.78 21.41
CA ASN A 112 8.95 8.57 20.83
C ASN A 112 9.42 9.54 19.73
N TYR A 113 10.61 10.15 19.90
CA TYR A 113 11.22 11.00 18.89
C TYR A 113 11.61 10.20 17.63
N GLU A 114 12.22 9.03 17.80
CA GLU A 114 12.60 8.13 16.71
C GLU A 114 11.37 7.59 15.95
N ALA A 115 10.32 7.20 16.68
CA ALA A 115 9.05 6.80 16.08
C ALA A 115 8.42 7.94 15.27
N TYR A 116 8.45 9.17 15.79
CA TYR A 116 7.94 10.34 15.08
C TYR A 116 8.74 10.64 13.80
N ASN A 117 10.07 10.65 13.86
CA ASN A 117 10.89 10.85 12.67
C ASN A 117 10.63 9.75 11.63
N SER A 118 10.48 8.50 12.07
CA SER A 118 10.12 7.38 11.18
C SER A 118 8.77 7.62 10.50
N THR A 119 7.79 8.21 11.20
CA THR A 119 6.48 8.55 10.60
C THR A 119 6.55 9.71 9.61
N LEU A 120 7.50 10.64 9.76
CA LEU A 120 7.73 11.71 8.79
C LEU A 120 8.35 11.18 7.50
N GLU A 121 9.24 10.19 7.59
CA GLU A 121 9.89 9.59 6.42
C GLU A 121 8.98 8.57 5.71
N LYS A 122 8.34 7.68 6.46
CA LYS A 122 7.60 6.53 5.92
C LYS A 122 6.08 6.74 5.88
N GLY A 123 5.58 7.86 6.42
CA GLY A 123 4.16 8.06 6.70
C GLY A 123 3.71 7.35 7.98
N SER A 124 2.50 7.67 8.45
CA SER A 124 1.89 7.00 9.61
C SER A 124 1.56 5.54 9.32
N VAL A 125 1.43 4.72 10.36
CA VAL A 125 0.98 3.31 10.25
C VAL A 125 -0.33 3.21 9.45
N ILE A 126 -1.26 4.11 9.68
CA ILE A 126 -2.54 4.18 8.95
C ILE A 126 -2.31 4.40 7.45
N SER A 127 -1.39 5.31 7.09
CA SER A 127 -1.07 5.57 5.69
C SER A 127 -0.38 4.38 5.00
N GLN A 128 0.47 3.66 5.73
CA GLN A 128 1.14 2.46 5.24
C GLN A 128 0.13 1.33 4.99
N ILE A 129 -0.75 1.05 5.95
CA ILE A 129 -1.83 0.06 5.81
C ILE A 129 -2.73 0.40 4.61
N ARG A 130 -3.11 1.67 4.44
CA ARG A 130 -3.92 2.09 3.29
C ARG A 130 -3.21 1.83 1.95
N LYS A 131 -1.90 2.09 1.89
CA LYS A 131 -1.09 1.86 0.70
C LYS A 131 -1.01 0.38 0.37
N GLU A 132 -0.71 -0.47 1.35
CA GLU A 132 -0.65 -1.92 1.18
C GLU A 132 -2.01 -2.49 0.76
N HIS A 133 -3.10 -2.02 1.37
CA HIS A 133 -4.45 -2.43 1.01
C HIS A 133 -4.81 -2.05 -0.43
N ALA A 134 -4.40 -0.85 -0.89
CA ALA A 134 -4.61 -0.43 -2.27
C ALA A 134 -3.83 -1.29 -3.27
N ILE A 135 -2.58 -1.67 -2.93
CA ILE A 135 -1.77 -2.60 -3.73
C ILE A 135 -2.45 -3.96 -3.83
N LEU A 136 -2.93 -4.50 -2.70
CA LEU A 136 -3.62 -5.78 -2.66
C LEU A 136 -4.89 -5.79 -3.53
N ILE A 137 -5.71 -4.72 -3.47
CA ILE A 137 -6.88 -4.58 -4.35
C ILE A 137 -6.47 -4.58 -5.81
N LYS A 138 -5.41 -3.83 -6.16
CA LYS A 138 -4.91 -3.76 -7.53
C LYS A 138 -4.45 -5.13 -8.03
N GLU A 139 -3.68 -5.86 -7.25
CA GLU A 139 -3.21 -7.21 -7.60
C GLU A 139 -4.35 -8.23 -7.68
N ASN A 140 -5.33 -8.15 -6.79
CA ASN A 140 -6.54 -9.00 -6.86
C ASN A 140 -7.32 -8.76 -8.15
N ARG A 141 -7.53 -7.48 -8.51
CA ARG A 141 -8.22 -7.11 -9.75
C ARG A 141 -7.44 -7.56 -10.98
N HIS A 142 -6.12 -7.32 -10.99
CA HIS A 142 -5.23 -7.75 -12.06
C HIS A 142 -5.37 -9.26 -12.30
N TYR A 143 -5.27 -10.05 -11.24
CA TYR A 143 -5.43 -11.50 -11.35
C TYR A 143 -6.80 -11.92 -11.91
N LEU A 144 -7.90 -11.36 -11.38
CA LEU A 144 -9.24 -11.71 -11.87
C LEU A 144 -9.43 -11.32 -13.34
N VAL A 145 -8.95 -10.15 -13.75
CA VAL A 145 -8.99 -9.71 -15.15
C VAL A 145 -8.22 -10.68 -16.03
N THR A 146 -7.01 -11.07 -15.64
CA THR A 146 -6.22 -12.06 -16.39
C THR A 146 -6.96 -13.39 -16.57
N LEU A 147 -7.63 -13.91 -15.54
CA LEU A 147 -8.42 -15.14 -15.67
C LEU A 147 -9.57 -14.98 -16.67
N CYS A 148 -10.29 -13.85 -16.61
CA CYS A 148 -11.37 -13.55 -17.55
C CYS A 148 -10.83 -13.37 -18.98
N GLU A 149 -9.67 -12.74 -19.17
CA GLU A 149 -9.03 -12.57 -20.48
C GLU A 149 -8.60 -13.92 -21.08
N ILE A 150 -8.04 -14.81 -20.27
CA ILE A 150 -7.71 -16.18 -20.70
C ILE A 150 -8.98 -16.90 -21.16
N LEU A 151 -10.05 -16.86 -20.34
CA LEU A 151 -11.34 -17.48 -20.69
C LEU A 151 -11.93 -16.87 -21.97
N LEU A 152 -11.91 -15.55 -22.09
CA LEU A 152 -12.39 -14.84 -23.27
C LEU A 152 -11.60 -15.24 -24.52
N THR A 153 -10.27 -15.35 -24.40
CA THR A 153 -9.40 -15.78 -25.51
C THR A 153 -9.76 -17.20 -25.96
N ILE A 154 -9.93 -18.13 -25.02
CA ILE A 154 -10.32 -19.51 -25.32
C ILE A 154 -11.66 -19.54 -26.06
N VAL A 155 -12.66 -18.79 -25.58
CA VAL A 155 -14.00 -18.70 -26.19
C VAL A 155 -13.94 -18.10 -27.59
N GLN A 156 -13.21 -16.99 -27.76
CA GLN A 156 -13.06 -16.31 -29.06
C GLN A 156 -12.37 -17.20 -30.10
N GLN A 157 -11.38 -17.98 -29.67
CA GLN A 157 -10.68 -18.94 -30.55
C GLN A 157 -11.46 -20.25 -30.73
N LYS A 158 -12.63 -20.40 -30.08
CA LYS A 158 -13.46 -21.62 -30.12
C LYS A 158 -12.70 -22.88 -29.68
N ILE A 159 -11.76 -22.70 -28.75
CA ILE A 159 -10.97 -23.79 -28.17
C ILE A 159 -11.71 -24.31 -26.93
N GLY A 160 -11.65 -25.62 -26.67
CA GLY A 160 -12.21 -26.19 -25.44
C GLY A 160 -11.44 -25.72 -24.21
N VAL A 161 -12.13 -25.36 -23.12
CA VAL A 161 -11.48 -24.97 -21.85
C VAL A 161 -10.67 -26.14 -21.26
N ARG A 162 -11.18 -27.36 -21.45
CA ARG A 162 -10.55 -28.62 -21.05
C ARG A 162 -10.13 -29.39 -22.29
N GLU A 163 -9.08 -30.20 -22.15
CA GLU A 163 -8.74 -31.19 -23.17
C GLU A 163 -9.74 -32.36 -23.09
N SER A 164 -10.31 -32.76 -24.23
CA SER A 164 -11.24 -33.91 -24.29
C SER A 164 -10.46 -35.21 -24.26
N GLY A 165 -10.72 -36.07 -23.27
CA GLY A 165 -10.34 -37.49 -23.30
C GLY A 165 -9.09 -37.91 -22.52
N SER A 166 -8.41 -37.02 -21.79
CA SER A 166 -7.28 -37.44 -20.97
C SER A 166 -7.70 -37.89 -19.56
N LEU A 167 -7.32 -39.11 -19.19
CA LEU A 167 -7.44 -39.66 -17.84
C LEU A 167 -6.41 -39.04 -16.87
N PHE A 168 -5.47 -38.25 -17.39
CA PHE A 168 -4.36 -37.66 -16.65
C PHE A 168 -4.77 -36.29 -16.12
N ARG A 169 -4.80 -36.13 -14.79
CA ARG A 169 -5.08 -34.83 -14.15
C ARG A 169 -3.83 -33.97 -14.19
N ALA A 170 -4.02 -32.65 -14.31
CA ALA A 170 -2.96 -31.66 -14.09
C ALA A 170 -2.12 -32.03 -12.86
N SER A 171 -0.80 -32.06 -13.01
CA SER A 171 0.09 -32.25 -11.88
C SER A 171 0.01 -31.03 -10.96
N ALA A 172 0.23 -31.24 -9.66
CA ALA A 172 0.47 -30.11 -8.77
C ALA A 172 1.67 -29.32 -9.28
N ILE A 173 1.56 -27.99 -9.24
CA ILE A 173 2.68 -27.12 -9.58
C ILE A 173 3.81 -27.39 -8.60
N ASP A 174 5.00 -27.64 -9.13
CA ASP A 174 6.21 -27.62 -8.35
C ASP A 174 6.48 -26.16 -7.91
N ILE A 175 6.47 -25.94 -6.60
CA ILE A 175 6.63 -24.58 -6.04
C ILE A 175 8.10 -24.13 -6.21
N GLU A 176 9.03 -25.07 -6.28
CA GLU A 176 10.47 -24.81 -6.37
C GLU A 176 10.98 -24.64 -7.81
N SER A 177 10.17 -25.00 -8.83
CA SER A 177 10.56 -24.85 -10.22
C SER A 177 10.62 -23.38 -10.65
N GLU A 178 11.56 -23.03 -11.52
CA GLU A 178 11.68 -21.66 -12.03
C GLU A 178 10.47 -21.28 -12.91
N SER A 179 10.10 -22.18 -13.83
CA SER A 179 8.91 -22.06 -14.67
C SER A 179 7.67 -22.65 -14.00
N ILE A 180 6.52 -22.04 -14.24
CA ILE A 180 5.20 -22.58 -13.90
C ILE A 180 4.77 -23.52 -15.01
N ASP A 181 4.49 -24.76 -14.63
CA ASP A 181 3.92 -25.78 -15.50
C ASP A 181 2.92 -26.65 -14.71
N TYR A 182 1.72 -26.84 -15.27
CA TYR A 182 0.71 -27.74 -14.72
C TYR A 182 0.83 -29.16 -15.27
N GLY A 183 1.85 -29.41 -16.10
CA GLY A 183 2.11 -30.68 -16.74
C GLY A 183 1.20 -30.95 -17.95
N PRO A 184 1.46 -32.07 -18.64
CA PRO A 184 0.64 -32.48 -19.78
C PRO A 184 -0.81 -32.68 -19.35
N HIS A 185 -1.73 -32.41 -20.27
CA HIS A 185 -3.17 -32.59 -20.07
C HIS A 185 -3.80 -31.72 -18.98
N SER A 186 -3.16 -30.62 -18.59
CA SER A 186 -3.75 -29.64 -17.67
C SER A 186 -4.98 -28.92 -18.25
N GLY A 187 -5.22 -29.04 -19.54
CA GLY A 187 -6.25 -28.30 -20.28
C GLY A 187 -5.83 -26.86 -20.60
N ASN A 188 -6.46 -26.29 -21.63
CA ASN A 188 -6.04 -25.05 -22.25
C ASN A 188 -6.05 -23.85 -21.28
N PHE A 189 -7.00 -23.80 -20.35
CA PHE A 189 -7.05 -22.73 -19.35
C PHE A 189 -5.82 -22.73 -18.43
N LEU A 190 -5.45 -23.88 -17.87
CA LEU A 190 -4.31 -23.97 -16.96
C LEU A 190 -2.99 -23.77 -17.69
N SER A 191 -2.87 -24.25 -18.94
CA SER A 191 -1.67 -24.03 -19.76
C SER A 191 -1.48 -22.55 -20.10
N LEU A 192 -2.55 -21.83 -20.48
CA LEU A 192 -2.48 -20.39 -20.73
C LEU A 192 -2.21 -19.60 -19.44
N LEU A 193 -2.80 -20.01 -18.31
CA LEU A 193 -2.53 -19.38 -17.02
C LEU A 193 -1.07 -19.56 -16.59
N ALA A 194 -0.48 -20.73 -16.81
CA ALA A 194 0.95 -20.97 -16.59
C ALA A 194 1.81 -20.10 -17.50
N LEU A 195 1.46 -20.01 -18.79
CA LEU A 195 2.17 -19.16 -19.75
C LEU A 195 2.17 -17.69 -19.29
N VAL A 196 1.02 -17.14 -18.93
CA VAL A 196 0.93 -15.77 -18.41
C VAL A 196 1.72 -15.62 -17.11
N GLY A 197 1.61 -16.60 -16.20
CA GLY A 197 2.38 -16.62 -14.95
C GLY A 197 3.90 -16.61 -15.19
N ASN A 198 4.41 -17.22 -16.26
CA ASN A 198 5.83 -17.18 -16.60
C ASN A 198 6.31 -15.78 -17.05
N HIS A 199 5.39 -14.87 -17.38
CA HIS A 199 5.71 -13.51 -17.81
C HIS A 199 5.18 -12.42 -16.87
N ASP A 200 4.43 -12.79 -15.82
CA ASP A 200 3.85 -11.87 -14.84
C ASP A 200 4.05 -12.38 -13.41
N GLU A 201 4.90 -11.68 -12.66
CA GLU A 201 5.25 -12.04 -11.28
C GLU A 201 4.07 -12.01 -10.31
N VAL A 202 3.07 -11.14 -10.53
CA VAL A 202 1.88 -11.06 -9.65
C VAL A 202 1.04 -12.32 -9.84
N ILE A 203 0.85 -12.73 -11.10
CA ILE A 203 0.13 -13.95 -11.44
C ILE A 203 0.90 -15.17 -10.94
N ALA A 204 2.23 -15.22 -11.18
CA ALA A 204 3.10 -16.29 -10.72
C ALA A 204 3.02 -16.51 -9.20
N ARG A 205 3.13 -15.42 -8.45
CA ARG A 205 3.10 -15.44 -6.98
C ARG A 205 1.78 -16.00 -6.48
N ARG A 206 0.66 -15.62 -7.10
CA ARG A 206 -0.66 -16.12 -6.70
C ARG A 206 -0.88 -17.58 -7.05
N ILE A 207 -0.38 -18.02 -8.21
CA ILE A 207 -0.44 -19.43 -8.61
C ILE A 207 0.32 -20.31 -7.61
N ARG A 208 1.53 -19.92 -7.22
CA ARG A 208 2.39 -20.70 -6.30
C ARG A 208 1.91 -20.62 -4.85
N HIS A 209 1.77 -19.39 -4.34
CA HIS A 209 1.61 -19.11 -2.90
C HIS A 209 0.21 -18.66 -2.50
N GLY A 210 -0.70 -18.45 -3.45
CA GLY A 210 -2.07 -18.05 -3.15
C GLY A 210 -2.84 -19.13 -2.39
N PRO A 211 -3.79 -18.75 -1.52
CA PRO A 211 -4.62 -19.74 -0.83
C PRO A 211 -5.50 -20.47 -1.85
N GLY A 212 -5.73 -21.77 -1.65
CA GLY A 212 -6.37 -22.63 -2.66
C GLY A 212 -7.73 -22.12 -3.16
N ASN A 213 -8.54 -21.55 -2.27
CA ASN A 213 -9.83 -20.95 -2.59
C ASN A 213 -9.75 -19.62 -3.39
N ALA A 214 -8.58 -18.97 -3.43
CA ALA A 214 -8.35 -17.74 -4.19
C ALA A 214 -7.42 -17.93 -5.39
N LYS A 215 -7.12 -19.18 -5.78
CA LYS A 215 -6.47 -19.49 -7.06
C LYS A 215 -7.46 -19.44 -8.22
N TYR A 216 -8.75 -19.68 -7.95
CA TYR A 216 -9.84 -19.69 -8.95
C TYR A 216 -9.60 -20.64 -10.14
N THR A 217 -8.73 -21.63 -9.96
CA THR A 217 -8.36 -22.62 -10.99
C THR A 217 -9.29 -23.82 -11.04
N HIS A 218 -10.17 -23.98 -10.06
CA HIS A 218 -11.11 -25.09 -10.03
C HIS A 218 -12.18 -24.95 -11.11
N HIS A 219 -12.58 -26.06 -11.70
CA HIS A 219 -13.48 -26.05 -12.85
C HIS A 219 -14.86 -25.43 -12.57
N SER A 220 -15.38 -25.58 -11.34
CA SER A 220 -16.66 -24.97 -10.96
C SER A 220 -16.56 -23.44 -10.94
N VAL A 221 -15.40 -22.92 -10.56
CA VAL A 221 -15.12 -21.48 -10.53
C VAL A 221 -14.96 -20.94 -11.95
N GLN A 222 -14.25 -21.67 -12.82
CA GLN A 222 -14.13 -21.33 -14.24
C GLN A 222 -15.51 -21.26 -14.91
N ASN A 223 -16.40 -22.23 -14.64
CA ASN A 223 -17.76 -22.22 -15.15
C ASN A 223 -18.55 -21.02 -14.62
N ALA A 224 -18.47 -20.72 -13.32
CA ALA A 224 -19.15 -19.55 -12.75
C ALA A 224 -18.67 -18.23 -13.37
N LEU A 225 -17.37 -18.10 -13.66
CA LEU A 225 -16.84 -16.93 -14.37
C LEU A 225 -17.40 -16.83 -15.80
N LEU A 226 -17.45 -17.95 -16.52
CA LEU A 226 -18.04 -18.00 -17.87
C LEU A 226 -19.53 -17.64 -17.84
N ASP A 227 -20.28 -18.13 -16.85
CA ASP A 227 -21.70 -17.82 -16.69
C ASP A 227 -21.91 -16.32 -16.44
N ILE A 228 -21.12 -15.72 -15.54
CA ILE A 228 -21.14 -14.27 -15.28
C ILE A 228 -20.81 -13.49 -16.56
N MET A 229 -19.77 -13.88 -17.29
CA MET A 229 -19.39 -13.21 -18.54
C MET A 229 -20.48 -13.34 -19.60
N ALA A 230 -21.13 -14.51 -19.71
CA ALA A 230 -22.24 -14.74 -20.63
C ALA A 230 -23.46 -13.91 -20.25
N ASP A 231 -23.76 -13.78 -18.95
CA ASP A 231 -24.84 -12.93 -18.45
C ASP A 231 -24.60 -11.46 -18.77
N GLU A 232 -23.39 -10.94 -18.59
CA GLU A 232 -23.04 -9.56 -18.98
C GLU A 232 -23.23 -9.31 -20.48
N VAL A 233 -22.80 -10.25 -21.33
CA VAL A 233 -23.01 -10.15 -22.79
C VAL A 233 -24.50 -10.17 -23.13
N LYS A 234 -25.28 -11.08 -22.53
CA LYS A 234 -26.74 -11.15 -22.75
C LYS A 234 -27.42 -9.86 -22.30
N ASN A 235 -27.10 -9.37 -21.10
CA ASN A 235 -27.65 -8.12 -20.57
C ASN A 235 -27.35 -6.96 -21.50
N LYS A 236 -26.12 -6.89 -22.03
CA LYS A 236 -25.75 -5.85 -22.98
C LYS A 236 -26.57 -5.91 -24.27
N ILE A 237 -26.75 -7.11 -24.82
CA ILE A 237 -27.61 -7.32 -26.00
C ILE A 237 -29.05 -6.90 -25.70
N PHE A 238 -29.59 -7.25 -24.53
CA PHE A 238 -30.95 -6.85 -24.13
C PHE A 238 -31.10 -5.35 -23.98
N GLU A 239 -30.13 -4.66 -23.37
CA GLU A 239 -30.13 -3.19 -23.27
C GLU A 239 -30.14 -2.55 -24.66
N GLU A 240 -29.31 -3.05 -25.58
CA GLU A 240 -29.25 -2.55 -26.95
C GLU A 240 -30.55 -2.81 -27.71
N MET A 241 -31.18 -3.97 -27.54
CA MET A 241 -32.47 -4.28 -28.13
C MET A 241 -33.60 -3.39 -27.58
N GLN A 242 -33.60 -3.10 -26.28
CA GLN A 242 -34.60 -2.22 -25.66
C GLN A 242 -34.45 -0.76 -26.11
N ALA A 243 -33.22 -0.31 -26.36
CA ALA A 243 -32.94 1.04 -26.84
C ALA A 243 -33.20 1.21 -28.35
N ALA A 244 -33.25 0.11 -29.11
CA ALA A 244 -33.46 0.14 -30.55
C ALA A 244 -34.93 0.46 -30.89
N GLU A 245 -35.13 1.33 -31.89
CA GLU A 245 -36.47 1.60 -32.42
C GLU A 245 -37.05 0.37 -33.14
N TYR A 246 -36.19 -0.42 -33.79
CA TYR A 246 -36.55 -1.65 -34.48
C TYR A 246 -35.49 -2.73 -34.28
N PHE A 247 -35.95 -3.96 -34.08
CA PHE A 247 -35.11 -5.15 -34.07
C PHE A 247 -35.82 -6.29 -34.82
N ALA A 248 -35.03 -7.20 -35.38
CA ALA A 248 -35.51 -8.45 -35.97
C ALA A 248 -35.00 -9.64 -35.16
N ILE A 249 -35.81 -10.69 -35.09
CA ILE A 249 -35.41 -11.99 -34.57
C ILE A 249 -35.47 -12.97 -35.74
N LEU A 250 -34.33 -13.57 -36.06
CA LEU A 250 -34.21 -14.66 -37.01
C LEU A 250 -34.18 -15.97 -36.22
N ALA A 251 -35.02 -16.91 -36.61
CA ALA A 251 -35.07 -18.24 -36.04
C ALA A 251 -34.85 -19.23 -37.19
N ASP A 252 -33.83 -20.09 -37.07
CA ASP A 252 -33.52 -21.13 -38.06
C ASP A 252 -33.39 -22.48 -37.37
N ASP A 253 -34.10 -23.47 -37.90
CA ASP A 253 -34.16 -24.83 -37.38
C ASP A 253 -33.31 -25.76 -38.25
N THR A 254 -32.36 -26.45 -37.62
CA THR A 254 -31.54 -27.47 -38.27
C THR A 254 -31.63 -28.80 -37.52
N LYS A 255 -31.40 -29.90 -38.23
CA LYS A 255 -31.48 -31.25 -37.66
C LYS A 255 -30.09 -31.86 -37.62
N ASP A 256 -29.65 -32.26 -36.42
CA ASP A 256 -28.33 -32.87 -36.27
C ASP A 256 -28.31 -34.33 -36.77
N LEU A 257 -27.11 -34.91 -36.85
CA LEU A 257 -26.88 -36.31 -37.27
C LEU A 257 -27.61 -37.33 -36.38
N SER A 258 -27.98 -36.95 -35.15
CA SER A 258 -28.74 -37.78 -34.21
C SER A 258 -30.26 -37.64 -34.36
N LYS A 259 -30.72 -36.89 -35.37
CA LYS A 259 -32.13 -36.53 -35.63
C LYS A 259 -32.75 -35.64 -34.55
N LYS A 260 -31.95 -34.98 -33.71
CA LYS A 260 -32.45 -33.95 -32.80
C LYS A 260 -32.54 -32.61 -33.54
N GLU A 261 -33.66 -31.93 -33.34
CA GLU A 261 -33.86 -30.57 -33.81
C GLU A 261 -33.07 -29.60 -32.93
N GLN A 262 -32.36 -28.67 -33.57
CA GLN A 262 -31.57 -27.61 -32.96
C GLN A 262 -32.09 -26.28 -33.52
N LEU A 263 -32.73 -25.50 -32.65
CA LEU A 263 -33.20 -24.17 -32.98
C LEU A 263 -32.09 -23.15 -32.71
N SER A 264 -31.73 -22.36 -33.72
CA SER A 264 -30.84 -21.22 -33.60
C SER A 264 -31.62 -19.91 -33.66
N ILE A 265 -31.33 -18.99 -32.75
CA ILE A 265 -32.00 -17.68 -32.66
C ILE A 265 -30.93 -16.60 -32.76
N ALA A 266 -31.09 -15.69 -33.71
CA ALA A 266 -30.21 -14.53 -33.90
C ALA A 266 -31.02 -13.23 -33.83
N GLY A 267 -30.61 -12.31 -32.94
CA GLY A 267 -31.15 -10.95 -32.88
C GLY A 267 -30.36 -10.01 -33.79
N VAL A 268 -31.05 -9.24 -34.63
CA VAL A 268 -30.42 -8.22 -35.48
C VAL A 268 -30.99 -6.85 -35.11
N ILE A 269 -30.13 -5.97 -34.64
CA ILE A 269 -30.46 -4.56 -34.37
C ILE A 269 -30.15 -3.76 -35.64
N SER A 270 -31.13 -3.04 -36.16
CA SER A 270 -31.03 -2.36 -37.44
C SER A 270 -31.67 -0.97 -37.39
N THR A 271 -31.06 0.00 -38.08
CA THR A 271 -31.75 1.24 -38.42
C THR A 271 -32.84 0.98 -39.47
N MET A 272 -33.85 1.86 -39.57
CA MET A 272 -34.97 1.70 -40.52
C MET A 272 -34.54 1.41 -41.97
N GLU A 273 -33.47 2.07 -42.45
CA GLU A 273 -32.94 1.84 -43.80
C GLU A 273 -32.33 0.44 -43.98
N THR A 274 -31.64 -0.09 -42.96
CA THR A 274 -31.03 -1.43 -43.00
C THR A 274 -32.09 -2.52 -42.83
N PHE A 275 -33.11 -2.29 -42.01
CA PHE A 275 -34.24 -3.20 -41.82
C PHE A 275 -35.00 -3.43 -43.14
N MET A 276 -35.35 -2.34 -43.84
CA MET A 276 -36.05 -2.43 -45.13
C MET A 276 -35.21 -3.17 -46.17
N LYS A 277 -33.91 -2.88 -46.31
CA LYS A 277 -33.03 -3.58 -47.26
C LYS A 277 -32.94 -5.09 -47.00
N ASN A 278 -32.81 -5.50 -45.74
CA ASN A 278 -32.69 -6.93 -45.40
C ASN A 278 -34.02 -7.68 -45.54
N PHE A 279 -35.16 -7.02 -45.24
CA PHE A 279 -36.49 -7.63 -45.38
C PHE A 279 -36.88 -7.85 -46.85
N TYR A 280 -36.45 -6.96 -47.77
CA TYR A 280 -36.67 -7.16 -49.21
C TYR A 280 -35.72 -8.19 -49.84
N ALA A 281 -34.52 -8.39 -49.27
CA ALA A 281 -33.58 -9.40 -49.77
C ALA A 281 -34.00 -10.85 -49.45
N LEU A 282 -34.77 -11.07 -48.37
CA LEU A 282 -35.27 -12.39 -47.97
C LEU A 282 -36.56 -12.83 -48.72
N LYS A 283 -37.16 -11.93 -49.52
CA LYS A 283 -38.39 -12.20 -50.29
C LYS A 283 -38.16 -12.55 -51.76
N ASN A 284 -36.91 -12.52 -52.25
CA ASN A 284 -36.54 -12.87 -53.62
C ASN A 284 -35.70 -14.15 -53.66
#